data_AF-A0A7S2NEC9-F1
#
_entry.id   AF-A0A7S2NEC9-F1
#
_cell.length_a   1.000
_cell.length_b   1.000
_cell.length_c   1.000
_cell.angle_alpha   90.00
_cell.angle_beta   90.00
_cell.angle_gamma   90.00
#
_symmetry.space_group_name_H-M   'P 1'
#
loop_
_entity.id
_entity.type
_entity.pdbx_description
1 polymer ?
#
loop_
_entity_poly.entity_id
_entity_poly.type
_entity_poly.pdbx_seq_one_letter_code
_entity_poly.pdbx_strand_id
1 'polypeptide(L)'
;MRVIVLLGVVLACVDAFHLAWPTRPSSTLRLDDVAMVEKPTAEVALAKNPKGTPVAERSNEMETKKNARRRIMSKESFKRGGTPFDRSIHSDVSQKMSRQFAGELVEQMKESSFRELVTGEGNRKITFVLAKEFGFCWGVERSIELAWAAREAYPEKTMHITNELIHNPGVNDLLAGMDIEFMEKDKDAVGGKRFDKVSEGDVVILPAFGASLEEMELLDSKGVTTVDTTCPWVSKVWTTVDKHQRADMTSIIHGKYAHEEAIATASMCETYLIIKDMKQAEEIASYILQEPGCLTDEELLAKYKHAASPHFDPKKHLKKIGLANQTTMYKKETQAIGKLFEKTMMAAYGPENIKERFAAFDTICDATQVRQDAVLEMSEAALDSTPLDFILVVGGWDSSNTAHLLEIPHMKGLPGFHVNTAQCIHPDNSIEHRDVEGNILTTADFLPLDRPARIGVTSGASTPDSVVQECLEAITLIKKLSPDLVPSGASDGPAPMVGAPPPAGFVWADESVS
;
A
#
# COMPACT_ATOMS: atom_id res chain seq x y z
N MET A 1 -37.96 45.60 -33.44
CA MET A 1 -36.93 44.52 -33.51
C MET A 1 -37.60 43.22 -33.11
N ARG A 2 -37.46 42.21 -33.97
CA ARG A 2 -37.93 40.81 -33.87
C ARG A 2 -37.54 40.16 -32.52
N VAL A 3 -38.15 39.11 -31.96
CA VAL A 3 -39.28 38.21 -32.28
C VAL A 3 -39.54 37.34 -31.03
N ILE A 4 -40.83 37.20 -30.67
CA ILE A 4 -41.57 36.03 -30.16
C ILE A 4 -41.13 35.33 -28.85
N VAL A 5 -42.00 35.48 -27.85
CA VAL A 5 -42.20 34.63 -26.66
C VAL A 5 -43.27 33.60 -26.99
N LEU A 6 -43.00 32.32 -26.68
CA LEU A 6 -44.02 31.28 -26.59
C LEU A 6 -43.57 30.28 -25.52
N LEU A 7 -44.29 30.24 -24.39
CA LEU A 7 -44.83 29.01 -23.80
C LEU A 7 -45.59 29.35 -22.51
N GLY A 8 -46.89 29.08 -22.53
CA GLY A 8 -47.76 28.96 -21.37
C GLY A 8 -48.58 27.67 -21.51
N VAL A 9 -49.21 27.28 -20.39
CA VAL A 9 -49.92 26.00 -20.14
C VAL A 9 -48.92 24.90 -19.74
N VAL A 10 -48.83 24.44 -18.49
CA VAL A 10 -49.86 23.75 -17.68
C VAL A 10 -49.63 23.98 -16.17
N LEU A 11 -50.69 24.38 -15.46
CA LEU A 11 -50.87 24.34 -14.01
C LEU A 11 -51.12 22.90 -13.51
N ALA A 12 -50.86 22.69 -12.21
CA ALA A 12 -51.36 21.62 -11.33
C ALA A 12 -50.39 20.44 -11.07
N CYS A 13 -49.66 20.55 -9.95
CA CYS A 13 -49.60 19.57 -8.84
C CYS A 13 -48.41 19.93 -7.94
N VAL A 14 -48.61 20.92 -7.07
CA VAL A 14 -47.79 21.14 -5.87
C VAL A 14 -48.72 20.75 -4.72
N ASP A 15 -48.40 19.64 -4.04
CA ASP A 15 -48.63 19.37 -2.61
C ASP A 15 -48.69 17.87 -2.36
N ALA A 16 -47.59 17.34 -1.83
CA ALA A 16 -47.49 16.27 -0.83
C ALA A 16 -46.10 15.63 -0.96
N PHE A 17 -45.17 15.92 -0.05
CA PHE A 17 -44.22 14.93 0.49
C PHE A 17 -43.43 15.57 1.64
N HIS A 18 -44.06 15.58 2.82
CA HIS A 18 -43.36 15.41 4.08
C HIS A 18 -43.50 13.94 4.44
N LEU A 19 -42.39 13.20 4.51
CA LEU A 19 -42.17 12.08 5.44
C LEU A 19 -40.78 11.45 5.23
N ALA A 20 -39.97 11.52 6.30
CA ALA A 20 -39.01 10.55 6.80
C ALA A 20 -37.93 9.97 5.85
N TRP A 21 -36.69 10.36 6.16
CA TRP A 21 -35.44 9.68 5.82
C TRP A 21 -35.32 8.35 6.61
N PRO A 22 -34.93 7.22 5.98
CA PRO A 22 -34.24 6.15 6.69
C PRO A 22 -32.73 6.23 6.44
N THR A 23 -32.01 6.22 7.54
CA THR A 23 -30.56 6.05 7.67
C THR A 23 -30.06 4.81 6.89
N ARG A 24 -28.92 4.94 6.20
CA ARG A 24 -28.23 3.80 5.58
C ARG A 24 -27.56 2.96 6.67
N PRO A 25 -27.74 1.63 6.71
CA PRO A 25 -26.94 0.78 7.58
C PRO A 25 -25.53 0.58 7.03
N SER A 26 -24.61 0.36 7.96
CA SER A 26 -23.22 -0.07 7.76
C SER A 26 -23.16 -1.32 6.89
N SER A 27 -22.21 -1.36 5.95
CA SER A 27 -21.99 -2.52 5.08
C SER A 27 -20.91 -3.42 5.67
N THR A 28 -21.29 -4.24 6.64
CA THR A 28 -20.65 -5.56 6.83
C THR A 28 -21.10 -6.46 5.68
N LEU A 29 -20.24 -6.67 4.68
CA LEU A 29 -20.45 -7.71 3.68
C LEU A 29 -20.27 -9.07 4.35
N ARG A 30 -21.39 -9.79 4.56
CA ARG A 30 -21.38 -11.22 4.90
C ARG A 30 -21.14 -12.03 3.63
N LEU A 31 -20.44 -13.15 3.79
CA LEU A 31 -19.95 -14.05 2.74
C LEU A 31 -21.02 -14.80 1.91
N ASP A 32 -22.32 -14.51 2.08
CA ASP A 32 -23.40 -15.32 1.49
C ASP A 32 -24.29 -14.61 0.44
N ASP A 33 -24.07 -13.33 0.10
CA ASP A 33 -24.94 -12.59 -0.85
C ASP A 33 -24.29 -12.28 -2.21
N VAL A 34 -23.80 -13.31 -2.91
CA VAL A 34 -23.54 -13.23 -4.36
C VAL A 34 -24.53 -14.13 -5.09
N ALA A 35 -25.67 -13.55 -5.45
CA ALA A 35 -26.65 -14.18 -6.32
C ALA A 35 -26.07 -14.38 -7.73
N MET A 36 -26.22 -15.60 -8.24
CA MET A 36 -25.88 -16.04 -9.58
C MET A 36 -26.60 -15.20 -10.63
N VAL A 37 -25.83 -14.41 -11.41
CA VAL A 37 -26.34 -13.75 -12.62
C VAL A 37 -26.24 -14.75 -13.78
N GLU A 38 -27.38 -15.19 -14.30
CA GLU A 38 -27.48 -15.97 -15.53
C GLU A 38 -26.92 -15.16 -16.72
N LYS A 39 -26.02 -15.77 -17.51
CA LYS A 39 -25.47 -15.17 -18.73
C LYS A 39 -26.42 -15.43 -19.93
N PRO A 40 -26.63 -14.46 -20.82
CA PRO A 40 -27.35 -14.69 -22.07
C PRO A 40 -26.50 -15.52 -23.04
N THR A 41 -27.15 -16.49 -23.67
CA THR A 41 -26.60 -17.38 -24.69
C THR A 41 -26.36 -16.64 -26.02
N ALA A 42 -25.12 -16.64 -26.49
CA ALA A 42 -24.78 -16.41 -27.89
C ALA A 42 -23.78 -17.47 -28.33
N GLU A 43 -24.21 -18.35 -29.24
CA GLU A 43 -23.40 -19.37 -29.89
C GLU A 43 -22.35 -18.70 -30.79
N VAL A 44 -21.07 -19.00 -30.52
CA VAL A 44 -20.01 -18.93 -31.54
C VAL A 44 -19.26 -20.26 -31.49
N ALA A 45 -19.39 -21.03 -32.56
CA ALA A 45 -18.81 -22.35 -32.71
C ALA A 45 -17.27 -22.30 -32.65
N LEU A 46 -16.69 -22.94 -31.63
CA LEU A 46 -15.26 -23.28 -31.56
C LEU A 46 -15.11 -24.78 -31.81
N ALA A 47 -14.41 -25.11 -32.89
CA ALA A 47 -14.10 -26.48 -33.29
C ALA A 47 -13.34 -27.23 -32.18
N LYS A 48 -13.85 -28.42 -31.82
CA LYS A 48 -13.20 -29.36 -30.91
C LYS A 48 -12.02 -30.02 -31.63
N ASN A 49 -10.80 -29.88 -31.12
CA ASN A 49 -9.67 -30.71 -31.55
C ASN A 49 -9.62 -32.02 -30.73
N PRO A 50 -9.38 -33.19 -31.36
CA PRO A 50 -9.54 -34.49 -30.72
C PRO A 50 -8.36 -34.88 -29.83
N LYS A 51 -8.66 -35.73 -28.85
CA LYS A 51 -7.74 -36.36 -27.91
C LYS A 51 -6.77 -37.32 -28.62
N GLY A 52 -5.53 -37.33 -28.12
CA GLY A 52 -4.64 -38.50 -28.16
C GLY A 52 -3.54 -38.45 -29.20
N THR A 53 -2.34 -38.06 -28.77
CA THR A 53 -1.07 -38.37 -29.46
C THR A 53 -0.15 -39.04 -28.42
N PRO A 54 0.64 -40.06 -28.79
CA PRO A 54 1.45 -40.82 -27.84
C PRO A 54 2.50 -39.93 -27.18
N VAL A 55 2.87 -40.26 -25.94
CA VAL A 55 3.97 -39.65 -25.19
C VAL A 55 5.27 -39.89 -25.98
N ALA A 56 5.59 -38.94 -26.86
CA ALA A 56 6.93 -38.76 -27.37
C ALA A 56 7.76 -38.10 -26.27
N GLU A 57 8.90 -38.71 -25.96
CA GLU A 57 9.92 -38.22 -25.02
C GLU A 57 10.11 -36.71 -25.18
N ARG A 58 9.68 -35.95 -24.17
CA ARG A 58 9.91 -34.50 -24.15
C ARG A 58 11.38 -34.28 -23.88
N SER A 59 12.03 -33.67 -24.85
CA SER A 59 13.31 -33.00 -24.72
C SER A 59 13.33 -32.10 -23.49
N ASN A 60 14.52 -31.96 -22.93
CA ASN A 60 14.94 -31.26 -21.72
C ASN A 60 14.61 -29.74 -21.74
N GLU A 61 13.32 -29.35 -21.82
CA GLU A 61 12.87 -27.96 -21.64
C GLU A 61 12.90 -27.61 -20.15
N MET A 62 13.71 -26.61 -19.80
CA MET A 62 13.81 -26.07 -18.44
C MET A 62 12.41 -25.62 -17.97
N GLU A 63 12.02 -26.05 -16.77
CA GLU A 63 10.73 -25.68 -16.19
C GLU A 63 10.64 -24.16 -16.01
N THR A 64 9.55 -23.54 -16.47
CA THR A 64 9.35 -22.09 -16.26
C THR A 64 9.06 -21.79 -14.79
N LYS A 65 9.44 -20.60 -14.31
CA LYS A 65 9.20 -20.18 -12.92
C LYS A 65 7.74 -20.29 -12.50
N LYS A 66 6.84 -19.94 -13.42
CA LYS A 66 5.38 -20.08 -13.22
C LYS A 66 4.95 -21.53 -12.97
N ASN A 67 5.53 -22.49 -13.70
CA ASN A 67 5.18 -23.90 -13.56
C ASN A 67 5.75 -24.48 -12.27
N ALA A 68 7.00 -24.15 -11.92
CA ALA A 68 7.62 -24.51 -10.64
C ALA A 68 6.77 -24.01 -9.46
N ARG A 69 6.39 -22.72 -9.47
CA ARG A 69 5.50 -22.12 -8.46
C ARG A 69 4.17 -22.86 -8.35
N ARG A 70 3.52 -23.16 -9.49
CA ARG A 70 2.22 -23.87 -9.52
C ARG A 70 2.32 -25.29 -8.95
N ARG A 71 3.41 -26.00 -9.26
CA ARG A 71 3.67 -27.34 -8.71
C ARG A 71 3.71 -27.28 -7.19
N ILE A 72 4.48 -26.37 -6.61
CA ILE A 72 4.61 -26.20 -5.15
C ILE A 72 3.25 -25.85 -4.53
N MET A 73 2.58 -24.83 -5.07
CA MET A 73 1.29 -24.36 -4.55
C MET A 73 0.14 -25.38 -4.66
N SER A 74 0.29 -26.42 -5.49
CA SER A 74 -0.73 -27.45 -5.65
C SER A 74 -0.64 -28.59 -4.64
N LYS A 75 0.42 -28.63 -3.83
CA LYS A 75 0.64 -29.67 -2.82
C LYS A 75 -0.28 -29.49 -1.61
N GLU A 76 -0.66 -30.60 -0.99
CA GLU A 76 -1.48 -30.58 0.23
C GLU A 76 -0.77 -29.92 1.41
N SER A 77 0.56 -30.01 1.47
CA SER A 77 1.41 -29.32 2.46
C SER A 77 1.45 -27.81 2.28
N PHE A 78 0.95 -27.28 1.16
CA PHE A 78 0.90 -25.84 0.88
C PHE A 78 -0.51 -25.29 1.17
N LYS A 79 -0.68 -24.72 2.37
CA LYS A 79 -1.94 -24.17 2.85
C LYS A 79 -2.13 -22.74 2.35
N ARG A 80 -3.07 -22.56 1.41
CA ARG A 80 -3.47 -21.27 0.83
C ARG A 80 -4.97 -21.27 0.53
N GLY A 81 -5.59 -20.11 0.51
CA GLY A 81 -7.00 -19.94 0.11
C GLY A 81 -7.78 -19.11 1.12
N GLY A 82 -9.10 -19.03 0.97
CA GLY A 82 -9.96 -18.30 1.89
C GLY A 82 -9.93 -18.90 3.30
N THR A 83 -10.15 -20.21 3.40
CA THR A 83 -10.19 -20.95 4.66
C THR A 83 -9.41 -22.26 4.54
N PRO A 84 -8.06 -22.23 4.62
CA PRO A 84 -7.26 -23.45 4.54
C PRO A 84 -7.35 -24.33 5.80
N PHE A 85 -7.98 -23.81 6.87
CA PHE A 85 -8.22 -24.50 8.13
C PHE A 85 -9.73 -24.65 8.39
N ASP A 86 -10.08 -25.32 9.49
CA ASP A 86 -11.47 -25.51 9.90
C ASP A 86 -12.18 -24.15 10.10
N ARG A 87 -13.43 -24.06 9.65
CA ARG A 87 -14.23 -22.82 9.71
C ARG A 87 -14.43 -22.32 11.15
N SER A 88 -14.47 -23.22 12.13
CA SER A 88 -14.58 -22.85 13.55
C SER A 88 -13.34 -22.08 14.03
N ILE A 89 -12.13 -22.53 13.65
CA ILE A 89 -10.88 -21.85 13.97
C ILE A 89 -10.88 -20.43 13.40
N HIS A 90 -11.27 -20.28 12.14
CA HIS A 90 -11.39 -18.97 11.50
C HIS A 90 -12.35 -18.03 12.25
N SER A 91 -13.55 -18.52 12.59
CA SER A 91 -14.54 -17.75 13.36
C SER A 91 -14.01 -17.30 14.72
N ASP A 92 -13.34 -18.19 15.44
CA ASP A 92 -12.81 -17.90 16.78
C ASP A 92 -11.66 -16.88 16.71
N VAL A 93 -10.74 -17.04 15.76
CA VAL A 93 -9.63 -16.11 15.54
C VAL A 93 -10.15 -14.72 15.15
N SER A 94 -11.11 -14.62 14.22
CA SER A 94 -11.69 -13.32 13.85
C SER A 94 -12.27 -12.59 15.07
N GLN A 95 -12.95 -13.29 15.99
CA GLN A 95 -13.47 -12.68 17.22
C GLN A 95 -12.35 -12.21 18.17
N LYS A 96 -11.28 -13.00 18.32
CA LYS A 96 -10.11 -12.61 19.12
C LYS A 96 -9.43 -11.37 18.54
N MET A 97 -9.23 -11.33 17.22
CA MET A 97 -8.64 -10.20 16.51
C MET A 97 -9.45 -8.91 16.67
N SER A 98 -10.78 -8.96 16.48
CA SER A 98 -11.62 -7.78 16.66
C SER A 98 -11.53 -7.19 18.06
N ARG A 99 -11.34 -8.03 19.10
CA ARG A 99 -11.12 -7.54 20.47
C ARG A 99 -9.72 -6.99 20.68
N GLN A 100 -8.71 -7.65 20.12
CA GLN A 100 -7.30 -7.30 20.30
C GLN A 100 -6.93 -5.96 19.65
N PHE A 101 -7.54 -5.63 18.50
CA PHE A 101 -7.14 -4.48 17.68
C PHE A 101 -8.15 -3.33 17.69
N ALA A 102 -9.25 -3.44 18.44
CA ALA A 102 -10.25 -2.39 18.54
C ALA A 102 -9.72 -1.13 19.25
N GLY A 103 -10.19 0.03 18.81
CA GLY A 103 -10.05 1.29 19.52
C GLY A 103 -11.43 1.92 19.72
N GLU A 104 -11.92 1.95 20.96
CA GLU A 104 -13.21 2.56 21.32
C GLU A 104 -13.34 4.02 20.88
N LEU A 105 -12.28 4.83 21.01
CA LEU A 105 -12.28 6.23 20.57
C LEU A 105 -12.39 6.32 19.04
N VAL A 106 -11.71 5.42 18.33
CA VAL A 106 -11.74 5.37 16.88
C VAL A 106 -13.10 4.91 16.37
N GLU A 107 -13.74 3.94 17.05
CA GLU A 107 -15.13 3.56 16.76
C GLU A 107 -16.11 4.71 16.97
N GLN A 108 -16.00 5.47 18.07
CA GLN A 108 -16.81 6.67 18.30
C GLN A 108 -16.64 7.70 17.17
N MET A 109 -15.42 7.88 16.67
CA MET A 109 -15.16 8.75 15.52
C MET A 109 -15.86 8.21 14.26
N LYS A 110 -15.77 6.91 13.96
CA LYS A 110 -16.42 6.29 12.80
C LYS A 110 -17.94 6.49 12.80
N GLU A 111 -18.57 6.44 13.97
CA GLU A 111 -20.02 6.60 14.15
C GLU A 111 -20.49 8.07 14.08
N SER A 112 -19.59 9.02 14.34
CA SER A 112 -19.92 10.44 14.28
C SER A 112 -20.19 10.91 12.83
N SER A 113 -21.18 11.80 12.66
CA SER A 113 -21.60 12.30 11.33
C SER A 113 -20.48 12.96 10.52
N PHE A 114 -19.48 13.53 11.19
CA PHE A 114 -18.36 14.24 10.58
C PHE A 114 -17.02 13.54 10.76
N ARG A 115 -16.99 12.34 11.36
CA ARG A 115 -15.74 11.65 11.74
C ARG A 115 -14.87 12.49 12.67
N GLU A 116 -15.51 13.22 13.58
CA GLU A 116 -14.85 14.11 14.53
C GLU A 116 -15.02 13.62 15.96
N LEU A 117 -13.93 13.71 16.72
CA LEU A 117 -13.95 13.57 18.18
C LEU A 117 -13.45 14.86 18.80
N VAL A 118 -14.27 15.45 19.67
CA VAL A 118 -13.92 16.65 20.44
C VAL A 118 -13.65 16.24 21.88
N THR A 119 -12.49 16.64 22.39
CA THR A 119 -12.08 16.42 23.78
C THR A 119 -11.54 17.72 24.39
N GLY A 120 -11.66 17.87 25.71
CA GLY A 120 -11.24 19.07 26.44
C GLY A 120 -12.11 20.31 26.20
N GLU A 121 -11.76 21.40 26.89
CA GLU A 121 -12.48 22.68 26.85
C GLU A 121 -11.50 23.86 26.79
N GLY A 122 -11.98 25.04 26.36
CA GLY A 122 -11.15 26.25 26.26
C GLY A 122 -9.91 26.03 25.40
N ASN A 123 -8.75 26.52 25.87
CA ASN A 123 -7.48 26.33 25.17
C ASN A 123 -7.05 24.85 25.10
N ARG A 124 -7.56 24.01 26.02
CA ARG A 124 -7.29 22.57 26.03
C ARG A 124 -8.19 21.77 25.07
N LYS A 125 -9.06 22.44 24.31
CA LYS A 125 -9.91 21.77 23.33
C LYS A 125 -9.06 21.18 22.19
N ILE A 126 -9.33 19.92 21.84
CA ILE A 126 -8.81 19.26 20.64
C ILE A 126 -10.00 18.74 19.84
N THR A 127 -9.97 18.96 18.54
CA THR A 127 -10.84 18.28 17.59
C THR A 127 -10.00 17.38 16.69
N PHE A 128 -10.15 16.07 16.85
CA PHE A 128 -9.58 15.10 15.93
C PHE A 128 -10.54 14.87 14.76
N VAL A 129 -10.01 14.81 13.54
CA VAL A 129 -10.78 14.57 12.31
C VAL A 129 -10.21 13.32 11.64
N LEU A 130 -10.98 12.24 11.61
CA LEU A 130 -10.53 10.95 11.09
C LEU A 130 -10.77 10.85 9.58
N ALA A 131 -9.77 10.37 8.85
CA ALA A 131 -9.87 10.12 7.43
C ALA A 131 -11.02 9.15 7.12
N LYS A 132 -11.61 9.26 5.92
CA LYS A 132 -12.68 8.35 5.50
C LYS A 132 -12.22 6.90 5.43
N GLU A 133 -10.97 6.70 5.05
CA GLU A 133 -10.32 5.41 4.90
C GLU A 133 -8.97 5.44 5.62
N PHE A 134 -8.75 4.47 6.50
CA PHE A 134 -7.58 4.34 7.37
C PHE A 134 -7.51 2.92 7.93
N GLY A 135 -6.50 2.62 8.76
CA GLY A 135 -6.43 1.38 9.55
C GLY A 135 -6.14 0.15 8.71
N PHE A 136 -6.38 -1.04 9.27
CA PHE A 136 -6.15 -2.30 8.57
C PHE A 136 -6.88 -2.39 7.22
N CYS A 137 -6.20 -2.95 6.22
CA CYS A 137 -6.86 -3.39 5.00
C CYS A 137 -7.20 -4.88 5.07
N TRP A 138 -8.18 -5.31 4.28
CA TRP A 138 -8.61 -6.71 4.22
C TRP A 138 -7.46 -7.71 3.98
N GLY A 139 -6.48 -7.34 3.15
CA GLY A 139 -5.31 -8.20 2.90
C GLY A 139 -4.44 -8.41 4.14
N VAL A 140 -4.32 -7.38 4.99
CA VAL A 140 -3.61 -7.45 6.26
C VAL A 140 -4.41 -8.25 7.29
N GLU A 141 -5.70 -7.96 7.45
CA GLU A 141 -6.58 -8.71 8.37
C GLU A 141 -6.54 -10.20 8.07
N ARG A 142 -6.72 -10.56 6.79
CA ARG A 142 -6.63 -11.95 6.34
C ARG A 142 -5.27 -12.57 6.64
N SER A 143 -4.18 -11.80 6.52
CA SER A 143 -2.84 -12.34 6.77
C SER A 143 -2.62 -12.67 8.24
N ILE A 144 -3.06 -11.78 9.14
CA ILE A 144 -3.03 -11.98 10.59
C ILE A 144 -3.92 -13.15 10.98
N GLU A 145 -5.14 -13.20 10.43
CA GLU A 145 -6.09 -14.29 10.68
C GLU A 145 -5.50 -15.64 10.29
N LEU A 146 -4.86 -15.75 9.13
CA LEU A 146 -4.25 -17.01 8.68
C LEU A 146 -3.05 -17.43 9.51
N ALA A 147 -2.20 -16.49 9.92
CA ALA A 147 -1.06 -16.77 10.79
C ALA A 147 -1.53 -17.29 12.15
N TRP A 148 -2.52 -16.62 12.75
CA TRP A 148 -3.10 -17.03 14.04
C TRP A 148 -3.87 -18.36 13.90
N ALA A 149 -4.68 -18.53 12.86
CA ALA A 149 -5.39 -19.78 12.59
C ALA A 149 -4.42 -20.95 12.37
N ALA A 150 -3.26 -20.73 11.74
CA ALA A 150 -2.23 -21.75 11.62
C ALA A 150 -1.70 -22.16 12.99
N ARG A 151 -1.46 -21.21 13.89
CA ARG A 151 -1.00 -21.51 15.25
C ARG A 151 -2.01 -22.36 16.01
N GLU A 152 -3.29 -22.05 15.92
CA GLU A 152 -4.40 -22.80 16.55
C GLU A 152 -4.59 -24.19 15.90
N ALA A 153 -4.37 -24.31 14.59
CA ALA A 153 -4.52 -25.57 13.86
C ALA A 153 -3.36 -26.55 14.12
N TYR A 154 -2.18 -26.06 14.48
CA TYR A 154 -0.99 -26.87 14.69
C TYR A 154 -0.32 -26.60 16.04
N PRO A 155 -1.00 -26.70 17.19
CA PRO A 155 -0.51 -26.20 18.48
C PRO A 155 0.85 -26.78 18.91
N GLU A 156 1.12 -28.04 18.57
CA GLU A 156 2.35 -28.75 18.98
C GLU A 156 3.54 -28.59 18.00
N LYS A 157 3.34 -27.94 16.84
CA LYS A 157 4.40 -27.83 15.82
C LYS A 157 5.29 -26.62 16.06
N THR A 158 6.59 -26.76 15.82
CA THR A 158 7.47 -25.60 15.67
C THR A 158 7.00 -24.79 14.46
N MET A 159 6.86 -23.48 14.66
CA MET A 159 6.33 -22.57 13.66
C MET A 159 7.29 -21.43 13.44
N HIS A 160 7.57 -21.16 12.18
CA HIS A 160 8.42 -20.07 11.77
C HIS A 160 7.70 -19.14 10.79
N ILE A 161 8.17 -17.90 10.69
CA ILE A 161 7.74 -16.96 9.66
C ILE A 161 8.97 -16.40 8.94
N THR A 162 8.91 -16.35 7.61
CA THR A 162 10.10 -16.00 6.82
C THR A 162 10.53 -14.54 6.97
N ASN A 163 9.65 -13.66 7.43
CA ASN A 163 9.88 -12.21 7.61
C ASN A 163 8.88 -11.67 8.63
N GLU A 164 8.88 -10.35 8.84
CA GLU A 164 7.70 -9.68 9.39
C GLU A 164 6.42 -10.12 8.64
N LEU A 165 5.33 -10.38 9.36
CA LEU A 165 4.07 -10.73 8.70
C LEU A 165 3.57 -9.54 7.88
N ILE A 166 3.66 -8.36 8.50
CA ILE A 166 3.36 -7.04 7.96
C ILE A 166 4.33 -6.02 8.61
N HIS A 167 4.49 -4.85 8.00
CA HIS A 167 5.27 -3.75 8.57
C HIS A 167 4.48 -3.03 9.67
N ASN A 168 4.31 -3.72 10.80
CA ASN A 168 3.75 -3.21 12.05
C ASN A 168 4.39 -3.96 13.25
N PRO A 169 5.18 -3.28 14.09
CA PRO A 169 5.91 -3.94 15.17
C PRO A 169 4.98 -4.61 16.18
N GLY A 170 3.91 -3.94 16.62
CA GLY A 170 2.99 -4.51 17.62
C GLY A 170 2.27 -5.78 17.16
N VAL A 171 1.97 -5.90 15.87
CA VAL A 171 1.42 -7.14 15.30
C VAL A 171 2.48 -8.25 15.24
N ASN A 172 3.73 -7.92 14.91
CA ASN A 172 4.80 -8.91 14.90
C ASN A 172 5.15 -9.39 16.32
N ASP A 173 5.14 -8.50 17.31
CA ASP A 173 5.33 -8.83 18.73
C ASP A 173 4.23 -9.77 19.24
N LEU A 174 2.98 -9.55 18.80
CA LEU A 174 1.87 -10.46 19.10
C LEU A 174 2.14 -11.87 18.58
N LEU A 175 2.63 -12.00 17.34
CA LEU A 175 2.95 -13.32 16.75
C LEU A 175 4.14 -13.98 17.46
N ALA A 176 5.17 -13.20 17.81
CA ALA A 176 6.29 -13.70 18.60
C ALA A 176 5.81 -14.24 19.96
N GLY A 177 4.86 -13.55 20.60
CA GLY A 177 4.20 -13.99 21.84
C GLY A 177 3.31 -15.23 21.67
N MET A 178 3.04 -15.67 20.44
CA MET A 178 2.36 -16.92 20.10
C MET A 178 3.34 -18.05 19.73
N ASP A 179 4.61 -17.94 20.11
CA ASP A 179 5.67 -18.90 19.78
C ASP A 179 5.81 -19.13 18.25
N ILE A 180 5.73 -18.04 17.49
CA ILE A 180 6.07 -18.00 16.07
C ILE A 180 7.46 -17.38 15.92
N GLU A 181 8.42 -18.16 15.44
CA GLU A 181 9.82 -17.75 15.33
C GLU A 181 10.08 -17.00 14.02
N PHE A 182 10.64 -15.79 14.10
CA PHE A 182 11.02 -15.02 12.91
C PHE A 182 12.39 -15.48 12.40
N MET A 183 12.49 -15.72 11.08
CA MET A 183 13.77 -16.10 10.47
C MET A 183 14.80 -14.98 10.60
N GLU A 184 16.03 -15.39 10.91
CA GLU A 184 17.15 -14.48 11.00
C GLU A 184 17.59 -14.00 9.61
N LYS A 185 17.70 -12.69 9.45
CA LYS A 185 18.23 -12.07 8.22
C LYS A 185 19.73 -12.33 8.13
N ASP A 186 20.18 -12.84 6.98
CA ASP A 186 21.58 -13.13 6.68
C ASP A 186 21.84 -12.86 5.20
N LYS A 187 22.65 -11.83 4.91
CA LYS A 187 22.89 -11.36 3.54
C LYS A 187 23.54 -12.42 2.64
N ASP A 188 24.23 -13.39 3.23
CA ASP A 188 24.95 -14.43 2.49
C ASP A 188 24.10 -15.68 2.26
N ALA A 189 22.88 -15.74 2.80
CA ALA A 189 21.98 -16.88 2.70
C ALA A 189 20.95 -16.73 1.55
N VAL A 190 20.33 -17.86 1.15
CA VAL A 190 19.28 -17.88 0.11
C VAL A 190 18.13 -16.96 0.50
N GLY A 191 17.73 -16.05 -0.39
CA GLY A 191 16.68 -15.06 -0.10
C GLY A 191 17.06 -14.06 1.02
N GLY A 192 18.33 -14.01 1.42
CA GLY A 192 18.82 -13.15 2.49
C GLY A 192 18.46 -13.64 3.90
N LYS A 193 18.18 -14.94 4.09
CA LYS A 193 17.65 -15.51 5.35
C LYS A 193 18.21 -16.88 5.66
N ARG A 194 18.38 -17.16 6.95
CA ARG A 194 18.79 -18.49 7.42
C ARG A 194 17.60 -19.43 7.61
N PHE A 195 17.71 -20.62 7.01
CA PHE A 195 16.73 -21.70 7.12
C PHE A 195 17.34 -22.95 7.79
N ASP A 196 18.44 -22.79 8.53
CA ASP A 196 19.15 -23.85 9.25
C ASP A 196 18.32 -24.43 10.40
N LYS A 197 17.54 -23.58 11.09
CA LYS A 197 16.62 -23.98 12.16
C LYS A 197 15.35 -24.69 11.67
N VAL A 198 15.05 -24.63 10.37
CA VAL A 198 13.85 -25.24 9.79
C VAL A 198 14.04 -26.72 9.55
N SER A 199 13.23 -27.53 10.22
CA SER A 199 13.24 -28.99 10.15
C SER A 199 12.04 -29.56 9.39
N GLU A 200 12.16 -30.81 8.95
CA GLU A 200 11.04 -31.52 8.32
C GLU A 200 9.84 -31.61 9.28
N GLY A 201 8.64 -31.35 8.76
CA GLY A 201 7.40 -31.37 9.55
C GLY A 201 7.03 -30.05 10.24
N ASP A 202 7.95 -29.08 10.31
CA ASP A 202 7.70 -27.72 10.81
C ASP A 202 6.61 -27.01 9.99
N VAL A 203 6.05 -25.94 10.56
CA VAL A 203 5.16 -25.01 9.83
C VAL A 203 5.92 -23.74 9.49
N VAL A 204 5.85 -23.29 8.25
CA VAL A 204 6.49 -22.03 7.82
C VAL A 204 5.45 -21.10 7.19
N ILE A 205 5.29 -19.92 7.77
CA ILE A 205 4.40 -18.86 7.30
C ILE A 205 5.13 -17.99 6.28
N LEU A 206 4.51 -17.76 5.13
CA LEU A 206 4.92 -16.74 4.16
C LEU A 206 4.13 -15.45 4.42
N PRO A 207 4.77 -14.28 4.46
CA PRO A 207 4.15 -13.02 4.88
C PRO A 207 3.16 -12.47 3.87
N ALA A 208 2.46 -11.38 4.23
CA ALA A 208 1.47 -10.72 3.38
C ALA A 208 2.06 -10.22 2.04
N PHE A 209 3.34 -9.83 2.05
CA PHE A 209 4.11 -9.38 0.88
C PHE A 209 4.55 -10.52 -0.06
N GLY A 210 4.36 -11.77 0.39
CA GLY A 210 4.77 -12.98 -0.28
C GLY A 210 6.23 -13.36 -0.05
N ALA A 211 6.64 -14.42 -0.73
CA ALA A 211 8.00 -14.96 -0.67
C ALA A 211 8.55 -15.15 -2.09
N SER A 212 9.87 -15.20 -2.18
CA SER A 212 10.56 -15.50 -3.44
C SER A 212 10.32 -16.95 -3.87
N LEU A 213 10.44 -17.23 -5.17
CA LEU A 213 10.33 -18.58 -5.69
C LEU A 213 11.41 -19.51 -5.09
N GLU A 214 12.62 -18.99 -4.91
CA GLU A 214 13.75 -19.72 -4.34
C GLU A 214 13.47 -20.14 -2.88
N GLU A 215 12.87 -19.26 -2.08
CA GLU A 215 12.38 -19.61 -0.73
C GLU A 215 11.30 -20.70 -0.79
N MET A 216 10.34 -20.57 -1.71
CA MET A 216 9.27 -21.57 -1.86
C MET A 216 9.83 -22.95 -2.24
N GLU A 217 10.80 -23.02 -3.15
CA GLU A 217 11.47 -24.25 -3.56
C GLU A 217 12.28 -24.88 -2.42
N LEU A 218 13.00 -24.05 -1.66
CA LEU A 218 13.77 -24.51 -0.50
C LEU A 218 12.85 -25.11 0.56
N LEU A 219 11.77 -24.42 0.92
CA LEU A 219 10.80 -24.90 1.91
C LEU A 219 10.12 -26.18 1.43
N ASP A 220 9.75 -26.25 0.15
CA ASP A 220 9.19 -27.45 -0.45
C ASP A 220 10.14 -28.66 -0.36
N SER A 221 11.44 -28.44 -0.58
CA SER A 221 12.46 -29.49 -0.46
C SER A 221 12.71 -29.96 0.98
N LYS A 222 12.42 -29.11 1.98
CA LYS A 222 12.57 -29.43 3.41
C LYS A 222 11.38 -30.22 3.97
N GLY A 223 10.31 -30.42 3.22
CA GLY A 223 9.14 -31.20 3.67
C GLY A 223 8.34 -30.49 4.78
N VAL A 224 8.35 -29.15 4.79
CA VAL A 224 7.54 -28.37 5.76
C VAL A 224 6.08 -28.25 5.31
N THR A 225 5.22 -27.85 6.25
CA THR A 225 3.90 -27.31 5.92
C THR A 225 4.01 -25.80 5.71
N THR A 226 3.80 -25.34 4.48
CA THR A 226 3.83 -23.90 4.17
C THR A 226 2.45 -23.30 4.34
N VAL A 227 2.33 -22.23 5.12
CA VAL A 227 1.10 -21.43 5.25
C VAL A 227 1.31 -20.12 4.52
N ASP A 228 0.65 -19.97 3.38
CA ASP A 228 0.80 -18.81 2.52
C ASP A 228 -0.24 -17.74 2.83
N THR A 229 0.20 -16.70 3.56
CA THR A 229 -0.65 -15.55 3.89
C THR A 229 -0.52 -14.43 2.87
N THR A 230 0.15 -14.64 1.72
CA THR A 230 0.31 -13.61 0.68
C THR A 230 -1.03 -12.96 0.34
N CYS A 231 -1.03 -11.63 0.32
CA CYS A 231 -2.19 -10.84 -0.05
C CYS A 231 -2.67 -11.21 -1.47
N PRO A 232 -3.97 -11.42 -1.69
CA PRO A 232 -4.49 -11.72 -3.04
C PRO A 232 -4.20 -10.61 -4.07
N TRP A 233 -4.05 -9.36 -3.64
CA TRP A 233 -3.62 -8.27 -4.51
C TRP A 233 -2.17 -8.41 -4.97
N VAL A 234 -1.25 -8.83 -4.09
CA VAL A 234 0.14 -9.16 -4.47
C VAL A 234 0.16 -10.35 -5.43
N SER A 235 -0.68 -11.35 -5.18
CA SER A 235 -0.85 -12.52 -6.05
C SER A 235 -1.33 -12.15 -7.46
N LYS A 236 -2.10 -11.07 -7.58
CA LYS A 236 -2.54 -10.49 -8.86
C LYS A 236 -1.36 -9.85 -9.61
N VAL A 237 -0.42 -9.21 -8.92
CA VAL A 237 0.85 -8.74 -9.51
C VAL A 237 1.61 -9.91 -10.13
N TRP A 238 1.72 -11.03 -9.43
CA TRP A 238 2.38 -12.24 -9.96
C TRP A 238 1.70 -12.78 -11.22
N THR A 239 0.37 -12.70 -11.26
CA THR A 239 -0.41 -13.05 -12.45
C THR A 239 -0.17 -12.08 -13.60
N THR A 240 0.12 -10.80 -13.32
CA THR A 240 0.48 -9.79 -14.32
C THR A 240 1.87 -10.07 -14.91
N VAL A 241 2.89 -10.32 -14.08
CA VAL A 241 4.24 -10.62 -14.59
C VAL A 241 4.29 -11.94 -15.36
N ASP A 242 3.46 -12.92 -14.99
CA ASP A 242 3.25 -14.14 -15.79
C ASP A 242 2.70 -13.82 -17.20
N LYS A 243 1.87 -12.77 -17.35
CA LYS A 243 1.34 -12.36 -18.66
C LYS A 243 2.42 -11.69 -19.49
N HIS A 244 3.29 -10.87 -18.87
CA HIS A 244 4.43 -10.26 -19.54
C HIS A 244 5.33 -11.34 -20.15
N GLN A 245 5.68 -12.36 -19.36
CA GLN A 245 6.51 -13.48 -19.82
C GLN A 245 5.88 -14.23 -21.00
N ARG A 246 4.57 -14.52 -20.94
CA ARG A 246 3.83 -15.16 -22.04
C ARG A 246 3.83 -14.32 -23.31
N ALA A 247 3.94 -13.01 -23.18
CA ALA A 247 4.03 -12.07 -24.28
C ALA A 247 5.48 -11.75 -24.71
N ASP A 248 6.48 -12.46 -24.16
CA ASP A 248 7.91 -12.19 -24.40
C ASP A 248 8.29 -10.72 -24.08
N MET A 249 7.70 -10.20 -23.01
CA MET A 249 7.96 -8.86 -22.49
C MET A 249 8.80 -8.93 -21.22
N THR A 250 9.76 -8.02 -21.11
CA THR A 250 10.48 -7.74 -19.87
C THR A 250 9.55 -7.06 -18.88
N SER A 251 9.52 -7.53 -17.63
CA SER A 251 8.72 -6.87 -16.59
C SER A 251 9.46 -5.67 -16.02
N ILE A 252 8.95 -4.47 -16.29
CA ILE A 252 9.31 -3.27 -15.54
C ILE A 252 8.45 -3.25 -14.28
N ILE A 253 9.09 -3.30 -13.11
CA ILE A 253 8.44 -3.28 -11.81
C ILE A 253 8.61 -1.88 -11.24
N HIS A 254 7.53 -1.10 -11.17
CA HIS A 254 7.52 0.14 -10.41
C HIS A 254 7.44 -0.18 -8.91
N GLY A 255 8.52 0.02 -8.18
CA GLY A 255 8.64 -0.35 -6.77
C GLY A 255 10.03 -0.11 -6.21
N LYS A 256 10.18 -0.32 -4.91
CA LYS A 256 11.48 -0.17 -4.22
C LYS A 256 12.24 -1.50 -4.33
N TYR A 257 13.40 -1.52 -5.00
CA TYR A 257 14.14 -2.78 -5.28
C TYR A 257 14.47 -3.62 -4.03
N ALA A 258 14.65 -2.97 -2.88
CA ALA A 258 14.97 -3.62 -1.61
C ALA A 258 13.71 -4.01 -0.79
N HIS A 259 12.51 -3.66 -1.26
CA HIS A 259 11.27 -3.98 -0.56
C HIS A 259 10.84 -5.43 -0.83
N GLU A 260 10.34 -6.09 0.21
CA GLU A 260 10.07 -7.53 0.20
C GLU A 260 9.09 -7.94 -0.91
N GLU A 261 8.00 -7.17 -1.11
CA GLU A 261 7.05 -7.41 -2.21
C GLU A 261 7.71 -7.31 -3.60
N ALA A 262 8.64 -6.37 -3.79
CA ALA A 262 9.32 -6.17 -5.07
C ALA A 262 10.31 -7.32 -5.33
N ILE A 263 11.02 -7.77 -4.29
CA ILE A 263 11.92 -8.94 -4.34
C ILE A 263 11.12 -10.20 -4.67
N ALA A 264 10.03 -10.46 -3.95
CA ALA A 264 9.15 -11.60 -4.20
C ALA A 264 8.60 -11.56 -5.63
N THR A 265 8.10 -10.41 -6.09
CA THR A 265 7.60 -10.25 -7.46
C THR A 265 8.69 -10.44 -8.51
N ALA A 266 9.88 -9.87 -8.31
CA ALA A 266 11.01 -10.00 -9.21
C ALA A 266 11.49 -11.46 -9.33
N SER A 267 11.47 -12.22 -8.24
CA SER A 267 11.80 -13.66 -8.27
C SER A 267 10.87 -14.45 -9.20
N MET A 268 9.61 -14.01 -9.36
CA MET A 268 8.63 -14.63 -10.24
C MET A 268 8.87 -14.31 -11.72
N CYS A 269 9.69 -13.31 -12.01
CA CYS A 269 10.02 -12.84 -13.36
C CYS A 269 11.14 -13.67 -14.00
N GLU A 270 11.01 -13.95 -15.30
CA GLU A 270 12.14 -14.47 -16.10
C GLU A 270 13.14 -13.36 -16.42
N THR A 271 12.67 -12.21 -16.91
CA THR A 271 13.48 -11.00 -17.12
C THR A 271 12.75 -9.79 -16.56
N TYR A 272 13.43 -8.98 -15.75
CA TYR A 272 12.88 -7.80 -15.10
C TYR A 272 13.89 -6.65 -14.96
N LEU A 273 13.33 -5.47 -14.74
CA LEU A 273 13.99 -4.27 -14.24
C LEU A 273 13.07 -3.58 -13.23
N ILE A 274 13.58 -3.17 -12.07
CA ILE A 274 12.85 -2.46 -11.03
C ILE A 274 13.25 -0.99 -11.10
N ILE A 275 12.25 -0.10 -11.12
CA ILE A 275 12.42 1.35 -11.07
C ILE A 275 11.61 1.92 -9.90
N LYS A 276 12.17 2.92 -9.22
CA LYS A 276 11.60 3.47 -7.99
C LYS A 276 10.58 4.57 -8.23
N ASP A 277 10.85 5.48 -9.16
CA ASP A 277 10.20 6.77 -9.28
C ASP A 277 10.17 7.27 -10.73
N MET A 278 9.52 8.41 -10.96
CA MET A 278 9.44 9.04 -12.28
C MET A 278 10.82 9.33 -12.88
N LYS A 279 11.79 9.77 -12.07
CA LYS A 279 13.13 10.09 -12.55
C LYS A 279 13.81 8.88 -13.17
N GLN A 280 13.71 7.72 -12.52
CA GLN A 280 14.24 6.48 -13.08
C GLN A 280 13.46 6.04 -14.33
N ALA A 281 12.14 6.25 -14.36
CA ALA A 281 11.35 5.97 -15.56
C ALA A 281 11.79 6.82 -16.76
N GLU A 282 12.06 8.12 -16.56
CA GLU A 282 12.58 9.05 -17.57
C GLU A 282 13.94 8.62 -18.10
N GLU A 283 14.85 8.15 -17.24
CA GLU A 283 16.15 7.62 -17.66
C GLU A 283 16.01 6.40 -18.58
N ILE A 284 15.10 5.48 -18.26
CA ILE A 284 14.83 4.31 -19.11
C ILE A 284 14.14 4.72 -20.42
N ALA A 285 13.21 5.67 -20.37
CA ALA A 285 12.56 6.21 -21.55
C ALA A 285 13.57 6.88 -22.51
N SER A 286 14.46 7.71 -21.95
CA SER A 286 15.53 8.39 -22.68
C SER A 286 16.50 7.38 -23.32
N TYR A 287 16.85 6.32 -22.60
CA TYR A 287 17.61 5.19 -23.13
C TYR A 287 16.90 4.52 -24.31
N ILE A 288 15.60 4.18 -24.19
CA ILE A 288 14.84 3.52 -25.26
C ILE A 288 14.79 4.39 -26.53
N LEU A 289 14.65 5.71 -26.37
CA LEU A 289 14.59 6.67 -27.47
C LEU A 289 15.97 7.04 -28.03
N GLN A 290 17.06 6.61 -27.37
CA GLN A 290 18.44 6.97 -27.73
C GLN A 290 18.64 8.49 -27.81
N GLU A 291 18.08 9.21 -26.84
CA GLU A 291 18.21 10.67 -26.76
C GLU A 291 19.65 11.09 -26.45
N PRO A 292 20.08 12.30 -26.87
CA PRO A 292 21.40 12.82 -26.52
C PRO A 292 21.59 12.86 -24.99
N GLY A 293 22.67 12.23 -24.51
CA GLY A 293 22.99 12.20 -23.08
C GLY A 293 22.24 11.13 -22.26
N CYS A 294 21.50 10.23 -22.92
CA CYS A 294 20.98 9.05 -22.24
C CYS A 294 22.11 8.15 -21.70
N LEU A 295 21.78 7.28 -20.75
CA LEU A 295 22.73 6.34 -20.17
C LEU A 295 23.32 5.42 -21.26
N THR A 296 24.60 5.10 -21.14
CA THR A 296 25.20 3.98 -21.89
C THR A 296 24.74 2.64 -21.34
N ASP A 297 24.99 1.55 -22.08
CA ASP A 297 24.69 0.19 -21.62
C ASP A 297 25.39 -0.09 -20.28
N GLU A 298 26.67 0.29 -20.17
CA GLU A 298 27.49 0.08 -18.99
C GLU A 298 26.98 0.90 -17.78
N GLU A 299 26.59 2.16 -17.99
CA GLU A 299 26.04 3.01 -16.94
C GLU A 299 24.68 2.50 -16.45
N LEU A 300 23.80 2.06 -17.35
CA LEU A 300 22.51 1.50 -17.00
C LEU A 300 22.69 0.22 -16.20
N LEU A 301 23.53 -0.71 -16.68
CA LEU A 301 23.81 -1.96 -15.96
C LEU A 301 24.46 -1.70 -14.59
N ALA A 302 25.39 -0.75 -14.49
CA ALA A 302 26.01 -0.38 -13.22
C ALA A 302 25.00 0.22 -12.23
N LYS A 303 24.11 1.09 -12.70
CA LYS A 303 23.09 1.76 -11.88
C LYS A 303 22.02 0.78 -11.39
N TYR A 304 21.56 -0.12 -12.26
CA TYR A 304 20.47 -1.05 -11.98
C TYR A 304 20.95 -2.47 -11.62
N LYS A 305 22.23 -2.66 -11.28
CA LYS A 305 22.83 -3.97 -10.97
C LYS A 305 22.10 -4.81 -9.92
N HIS A 306 21.42 -4.17 -8.97
CA HIS A 306 20.65 -4.84 -7.90
C HIS A 306 19.14 -4.83 -8.16
N ALA A 307 18.72 -4.21 -9.27
CA ALA A 307 17.34 -3.97 -9.64
C ALA A 307 16.99 -4.63 -10.98
N ALA A 308 17.87 -5.42 -11.58
CA ALA A 308 17.64 -6.11 -12.85
C ALA A 308 17.97 -7.60 -12.74
N SER A 309 17.44 -8.40 -13.66
CA SER A 309 17.83 -9.81 -13.75
C SER A 309 19.34 -9.97 -14.03
N PRO A 310 20.01 -11.03 -13.55
CA PRO A 310 21.45 -11.21 -13.76
C PRO A 310 21.89 -11.21 -15.23
N HIS A 311 21.04 -11.71 -16.12
CA HIS A 311 21.25 -11.77 -17.58
C HIS A 311 20.65 -10.58 -18.34
N PHE A 312 20.31 -9.48 -17.66
CA PHE A 312 19.66 -8.35 -18.30
C PHE A 312 20.56 -7.68 -19.35
N ASP A 313 20.08 -7.61 -20.60
CA ASP A 313 20.68 -6.87 -21.71
C ASP A 313 19.74 -5.73 -22.10
N PRO A 314 20.09 -4.45 -21.87
CA PRO A 314 19.22 -3.32 -22.15
C PRO A 314 18.82 -3.22 -23.64
N LYS A 315 19.73 -3.54 -24.58
CA LYS A 315 19.49 -3.49 -26.03
C LYS A 315 18.50 -4.54 -26.51
N LYS A 316 18.40 -5.67 -25.79
CA LYS A 316 17.45 -6.73 -26.09
C LYS A 316 16.15 -6.55 -25.31
N HIS A 317 16.26 -6.34 -24.00
CA HIS A 317 15.16 -6.50 -23.06
C HIS A 317 14.29 -5.24 -22.94
N LEU A 318 14.75 -4.06 -23.35
CA LEU A 318 13.91 -2.85 -23.38
C LEU A 318 13.11 -2.68 -24.68
N LYS A 319 13.17 -3.65 -25.61
CA LYS A 319 12.41 -3.65 -26.88
C LYS A 319 10.94 -4.02 -26.74
N LYS A 320 10.58 -4.69 -25.64
CA LYS A 320 9.24 -5.14 -25.30
C LYS A 320 9.13 -5.13 -23.79
N ILE A 321 8.30 -4.26 -23.24
CA ILE A 321 8.22 -4.04 -21.79
C ILE A 321 6.78 -4.13 -21.30
N GLY A 322 6.60 -4.75 -20.14
CA GLY A 322 5.33 -4.81 -19.42
C GLY A 322 5.48 -4.12 -18.06
N LEU A 323 4.60 -3.16 -17.74
CA LEU A 323 4.60 -2.45 -16.45
C LEU A 323 3.72 -3.18 -15.43
N ALA A 324 4.34 -3.60 -14.34
CA ALA A 324 3.70 -4.03 -13.10
C ALA A 324 4.16 -3.12 -11.96
N ASN A 325 3.37 -3.02 -10.90
CA ASN A 325 3.61 -2.09 -9.80
C ASN A 325 3.52 -2.82 -8.47
N GLN A 326 4.41 -2.46 -7.54
CA GLN A 326 4.25 -2.78 -6.13
C GLN A 326 2.93 -2.16 -5.62
N THR A 327 2.14 -2.94 -4.89
CA THR A 327 0.74 -2.63 -4.55
C THR A 327 0.54 -1.37 -3.71
N THR A 328 1.60 -0.92 -3.03
CA THR A 328 1.61 0.22 -2.12
C THR A 328 2.24 1.48 -2.71
N MET A 329 2.60 1.52 -3.99
CA MET A 329 3.19 2.73 -4.60
C MET A 329 2.17 3.87 -4.74
N TYR A 330 2.66 5.09 -4.91
CA TYR A 330 1.80 6.25 -5.15
C TYR A 330 1.08 6.12 -6.51
N LYS A 331 -0.26 6.21 -6.49
CA LYS A 331 -1.10 5.93 -7.67
C LYS A 331 -0.86 6.92 -8.80
N LYS A 332 -0.81 8.23 -8.51
CA LYS A 332 -0.67 9.25 -9.55
C LYS A 332 0.66 9.15 -10.27
N GLU A 333 1.74 8.90 -9.54
CA GLU A 333 3.06 8.65 -10.12
C GLU A 333 3.06 7.39 -10.98
N THR A 334 2.50 6.29 -10.47
CA THR A 334 2.35 5.03 -11.22
C THR A 334 1.64 5.23 -12.57
N GLN A 335 0.53 5.97 -12.58
CA GLN A 335 -0.20 6.27 -13.81
C GLN A 335 0.61 7.16 -14.77
N ALA A 336 1.39 8.10 -14.24
CA ALA A 336 2.26 8.95 -15.04
C ALA A 336 3.40 8.14 -15.68
N ILE A 337 4.03 7.22 -14.93
CA ILE A 337 5.06 6.30 -15.45
C ILE A 337 4.49 5.41 -16.56
N GLY A 338 3.28 4.87 -16.39
CA GLY A 338 2.61 4.09 -17.42
C GLY A 338 2.40 4.89 -18.72
N LYS A 339 1.92 6.13 -18.62
CA LYS A 339 1.76 7.03 -19.77
C LYS A 339 3.08 7.42 -20.42
N LEU A 340 4.14 7.60 -19.62
CA LEU A 340 5.48 7.86 -20.12
C LEU A 340 5.92 6.70 -21.00
N PHE A 341 5.93 5.47 -20.48
CA PHE A 341 6.36 4.31 -21.26
C PHE A 341 5.47 4.02 -22.46
N GLU A 342 4.16 4.23 -22.37
CA GLU A 342 3.27 4.11 -23.54
C GLU A 342 3.73 5.04 -24.67
N LYS A 343 3.96 6.33 -24.35
CA LYS A 343 4.44 7.33 -25.31
C LYS A 343 5.84 6.99 -25.84
N THR A 344 6.76 6.59 -24.97
CA THR A 344 8.12 6.17 -25.33
C THR A 344 8.09 5.02 -26.32
N MET A 345 7.31 3.97 -26.05
CA MET A 345 7.23 2.80 -26.92
C MET A 345 6.54 3.11 -28.25
N MET A 346 5.54 4.00 -28.26
CA MET A 346 4.93 4.50 -29.50
C MET A 346 5.93 5.30 -30.34
N ALA A 347 6.74 6.16 -29.72
CA ALA A 347 7.74 6.96 -30.43
C ALA A 347 8.89 6.10 -30.97
N ALA A 348 9.34 5.08 -30.22
CA ALA A 348 10.43 4.21 -30.63
C ALA A 348 10.03 3.16 -31.69
N TYR A 349 8.79 2.63 -31.64
CA TYR A 349 8.39 1.47 -32.45
C TYR A 349 7.13 1.68 -33.30
N GLY A 350 6.55 2.88 -33.31
CA GLY A 350 5.33 3.19 -34.04
C GLY A 350 4.04 2.83 -33.28
N PRO A 351 2.96 3.63 -33.42
CA PRO A 351 1.70 3.43 -32.71
C PRO A 351 1.00 2.11 -33.06
N GLU A 352 1.19 1.59 -34.28
CA GLU A 352 0.61 0.33 -34.74
C GLU A 352 1.14 -0.90 -34.00
N ASN A 353 2.37 -0.82 -33.47
CA ASN A 353 3.05 -1.93 -32.80
C ASN A 353 2.89 -1.90 -31.27
N ILE A 354 2.20 -0.90 -30.71
CA ILE A 354 2.18 -0.68 -29.26
C ILE A 354 1.70 -1.89 -28.47
N LYS A 355 0.68 -2.61 -28.95
CA LYS A 355 0.11 -3.78 -28.26
C LYS A 355 1.09 -4.96 -28.14
N GLU A 356 2.07 -5.05 -29.03
CA GLU A 356 3.10 -6.09 -29.02
C GLU A 356 4.36 -5.67 -28.23
N ARG A 357 4.47 -4.37 -27.94
CA ARG A 357 5.67 -3.73 -27.40
C ARG A 357 5.50 -3.25 -25.97
N PHE A 358 4.27 -2.91 -25.58
CA PHE A 358 3.94 -2.38 -24.27
C PHE A 358 2.66 -3.00 -23.73
N ALA A 359 2.68 -3.34 -22.45
CA ALA A 359 1.48 -3.63 -21.69
C ALA A 359 1.61 -2.99 -20.31
N ALA A 360 0.59 -2.29 -19.85
CA ALA A 360 0.52 -1.82 -18.47
C ALA A 360 -0.74 -2.36 -17.80
N PHE A 361 -0.59 -2.83 -16.58
CA PHE A 361 -1.71 -3.19 -15.74
C PHE A 361 -1.61 -2.40 -14.45
N ASP A 362 -2.69 -1.73 -14.06
CA ASP A 362 -2.78 -1.15 -12.73
C ASP A 362 -2.86 -2.29 -11.71
N THR A 363 -1.80 -2.40 -10.92
CA THR A 363 -1.65 -3.40 -9.87
C THR A 363 -1.54 -2.76 -8.50
N ILE A 364 -1.77 -1.45 -8.40
CA ILE A 364 -2.00 -0.79 -7.10
C ILE A 364 -3.26 -1.40 -6.49
N CYS A 365 -3.21 -1.74 -5.20
CA CYS A 365 -4.37 -2.33 -4.55
C CYS A 365 -5.41 -1.26 -4.19
N ASP A 366 -6.68 -1.67 -4.15
CA ASP A 366 -7.80 -0.76 -3.85
C ASP A 366 -7.61 -0.09 -2.48
N ALA A 367 -7.09 -0.81 -1.49
CA ALA A 367 -6.86 -0.31 -0.14
C ALA A 367 -5.87 0.86 -0.08
N THR A 368 -4.81 0.82 -0.89
CA THR A 368 -3.84 1.91 -1.04
C THR A 368 -4.51 3.13 -1.66
N GLN A 369 -5.27 2.91 -2.73
CA GLN A 369 -5.95 3.95 -3.49
C GLN A 369 -6.96 4.73 -2.64
N VAL A 370 -7.88 4.03 -1.98
CA VAL A 370 -8.94 4.69 -1.21
C VAL A 370 -8.39 5.47 -0.01
N ARG A 371 -7.26 5.04 0.58
CA ARG A 371 -6.56 5.77 1.65
C ARG A 371 -5.88 7.03 1.12
N GLN A 372 -5.19 6.94 -0.03
CA GLN A 372 -4.60 8.12 -0.67
C GLN A 372 -5.67 9.15 -1.03
N ASP A 373 -6.81 8.70 -1.58
CA ASP A 373 -7.93 9.57 -1.92
C ASP A 373 -8.54 10.22 -0.65
N ALA A 374 -8.68 9.47 0.44
CA ALA A 374 -9.18 10.01 1.71
C ALA A 374 -8.26 11.07 2.34
N VAL A 375 -6.93 10.86 2.31
CA VAL A 375 -5.97 11.85 2.82
C VAL A 375 -5.90 13.07 1.90
N LEU A 376 -6.03 12.88 0.59
CA LEU A 376 -6.11 13.99 -0.35
C LEU A 376 -7.35 14.86 -0.09
N GLU A 377 -8.53 14.24 0.08
CA GLU A 377 -9.77 14.96 0.41
C GLU A 377 -9.64 15.71 1.74
N MET A 378 -9.07 15.08 2.77
CA MET A 378 -8.81 15.75 4.05
C MET A 378 -7.88 16.96 3.88
N SER A 379 -6.81 16.81 3.08
CA SER A 379 -5.85 17.87 2.82
C SER A 379 -6.47 19.04 2.05
N GLU A 380 -7.36 18.76 1.09
CA GLU A 380 -8.09 19.79 0.34
C GLU A 380 -9.11 20.52 1.22
N ALA A 381 -9.87 19.78 2.04
CA ALA A 381 -10.77 20.38 3.01
C ALA A 381 -10.05 21.26 4.03
N ALA A 382 -8.83 20.88 4.43
CA ALA A 382 -7.98 21.65 5.34
C ALA A 382 -7.52 23.00 4.76
N LEU A 383 -7.24 23.05 3.45
CA LEU A 383 -6.84 24.29 2.78
C LEU A 383 -8.02 25.21 2.49
N ASP A 384 -9.19 24.65 2.18
CA ASP A 384 -10.31 25.43 1.64
C ASP A 384 -11.34 25.86 2.69
N SER A 385 -11.67 24.99 3.64
CA SER A 385 -12.90 25.16 4.45
C SER A 385 -12.74 24.89 5.95
N THR A 386 -11.88 23.96 6.33
CA THR A 386 -11.73 23.50 7.72
C THR A 386 -10.27 23.35 8.12
N PRO A 387 -9.56 24.47 8.39
CA PRO A 387 -8.12 24.46 8.68
C PRO A 387 -7.70 23.45 9.74
N LEU A 388 -6.67 22.68 9.42
CA LEU A 388 -6.01 21.74 10.34
C LEU A 388 -4.66 22.33 10.77
N ASP A 389 -4.27 22.08 12.02
CA ASP A 389 -2.94 22.39 12.53
C ASP A 389 -1.88 21.49 11.90
N PHE A 390 -2.19 20.20 11.79
CA PHE A 390 -1.38 19.19 11.12
C PHE A 390 -2.21 17.92 10.84
N ILE A 391 -1.66 17.03 10.03
CA ILE A 391 -2.17 15.66 9.84
C ILE A 391 -1.23 14.65 10.52
N LEU A 392 -1.76 13.89 11.46
CA LEU A 392 -1.09 12.76 12.08
C LEU A 392 -1.31 11.50 11.24
N VAL A 393 -0.20 10.87 10.81
CA VAL A 393 -0.19 9.64 10.03
C VAL A 393 0.40 8.52 10.87
N VAL A 394 -0.42 7.55 11.30
CA VAL A 394 0.04 6.51 12.24
C VAL A 394 0.39 5.19 11.51
N GLY A 395 1.57 4.64 11.77
CA GLY A 395 1.96 3.28 11.36
C GLY A 395 3.46 3.04 11.27
N GLY A 396 3.85 1.79 11.03
CA GLY A 396 5.25 1.33 11.00
C GLY A 396 6.18 2.18 10.11
N TRP A 397 7.43 2.37 10.55
CA TRP A 397 8.46 3.10 9.79
C TRP A 397 8.75 2.51 8.42
N ASP A 398 8.73 1.18 8.32
CA ASP A 398 9.00 0.44 7.10
C ASP A 398 7.77 0.27 6.19
N SER A 399 6.59 0.77 6.61
CA SER A 399 5.38 0.69 5.80
C SER A 399 5.41 1.68 4.64
N SER A 400 5.61 1.17 3.42
CA SER A 400 5.57 2.00 2.21
C SER A 400 4.23 2.71 2.04
N ASN A 401 3.10 2.06 2.33
CA ASN A 401 1.79 2.70 2.26
C ASN A 401 1.71 3.89 3.23
N THR A 402 2.17 3.73 4.48
CA THR A 402 2.12 4.80 5.48
C THR A 402 2.98 6.00 5.06
N ALA A 403 4.18 5.75 4.52
CA ALA A 403 5.05 6.81 4.02
C ALA A 403 4.39 7.64 2.91
N HIS A 404 3.71 7.00 1.95
CA HIS A 404 2.99 7.72 0.88
C HIS A 404 1.79 8.52 1.38
N LEU A 405 1.17 8.15 2.52
CA LEU A 405 0.11 8.97 3.12
C LEU A 405 0.66 10.29 3.67
N LEU A 406 1.93 10.34 4.11
CA LEU A 406 2.59 11.57 4.55
C LEU A 406 2.96 12.50 3.38
N GLU A 407 3.36 11.91 2.24
CA GLU A 407 3.73 12.69 1.04
C GLU A 407 2.58 13.58 0.55
N ILE A 408 1.32 13.15 0.71
CA ILE A 408 0.13 13.87 0.24
C ILE A 408 -0.06 15.25 0.90
N PRO A 409 -0.16 15.37 2.25
CA PRO A 409 -0.23 16.68 2.89
C PRO A 409 1.03 17.51 2.67
N HIS A 410 2.21 16.88 2.63
CA HIS A 410 3.47 17.57 2.36
C HIS A 410 3.46 18.26 0.99
N MET A 411 3.03 17.56 -0.08
CA MET A 411 2.86 18.14 -1.42
C MET A 411 1.85 19.30 -1.47
N LYS A 412 0.90 19.34 -0.53
CA LYS A 412 -0.10 20.40 -0.39
C LYS A 412 0.36 21.54 0.53
N GLY A 413 1.56 21.46 1.09
CA GLY A 413 2.10 22.46 2.02
C GLY A 413 1.50 22.40 3.43
N LEU A 414 0.86 21.29 3.80
CA LEU A 414 0.30 21.08 5.13
C LEU A 414 1.32 20.36 6.03
N PRO A 415 1.46 20.76 7.30
CA PRO A 415 2.25 20.01 8.27
C PRO A 415 1.70 18.59 8.45
N GLY A 416 2.58 17.60 8.43
CA GLY A 416 2.24 16.20 8.66
C GLY A 416 3.29 15.52 9.53
N PHE A 417 2.84 14.63 10.41
CA PHE A 417 3.72 13.85 11.29
C PHE A 417 3.42 12.36 11.11
N HIS A 418 4.36 11.61 10.54
CA HIS A 418 4.29 10.14 10.54
C HIS A 418 4.86 9.63 11.85
N VAL A 419 4.05 8.97 12.67
CA VAL A 419 4.47 8.33 13.92
C VAL A 419 4.29 6.81 13.86
N ASN A 420 5.21 6.06 14.45
CA ASN A 420 5.12 4.60 14.52
C ASN A 420 4.13 4.14 15.59
N THR A 421 4.21 4.75 16.78
CA THR A 421 3.45 4.38 17.97
C THR A 421 3.21 5.60 18.85
N ALA A 422 2.40 5.46 19.91
CA ALA A 422 2.15 6.54 20.85
C ALA A 422 3.41 6.99 21.62
N GLN A 423 4.42 6.13 21.74
CA GLN A 423 5.69 6.44 22.41
C GLN A 423 6.48 7.53 21.67
N CYS A 424 6.19 7.76 20.40
CA CYS A 424 6.74 8.86 19.61
C CYS A 424 6.21 10.24 20.05
N ILE A 425 5.15 10.30 20.85
CA ILE A 425 4.51 11.54 21.29
C ILE A 425 4.89 11.76 22.77
N HIS A 426 5.81 12.69 23.02
CA HIS A 426 6.44 12.84 24.31
C HIS A 426 5.68 13.83 25.23
N PRO A 427 5.67 13.60 26.56
CA PRO A 427 4.97 14.48 27.51
C PRO A 427 5.46 15.93 27.54
N ASP A 428 6.66 16.20 27.05
CA ASP A 428 7.29 17.54 27.00
C ASP A 428 6.90 18.35 25.75
N ASN A 429 5.84 17.93 25.05
CA ASN A 429 5.36 18.54 23.81
C ASN A 429 6.33 18.40 22.63
N SER A 430 7.18 17.38 22.64
CA SER A 430 7.96 16.97 21.47
C SER A 430 7.38 15.72 20.79
N ILE A 431 7.65 15.56 19.49
CA ILE A 431 7.19 14.43 18.68
C ILE A 431 8.35 13.88 17.86
N GLU A 432 8.60 12.58 17.98
CA GLU A 432 9.47 11.81 17.08
C GLU A 432 8.66 11.37 15.85
N HIS A 433 9.11 11.73 14.65
CA HIS A 433 8.38 11.43 13.43
C HIS A 433 9.31 11.18 12.25
N ARG A 434 8.79 10.48 11.25
CA ARG A 434 9.49 10.22 9.99
C ARG A 434 9.13 11.30 8.98
N ASP A 435 10.12 11.90 8.32
CA ASP A 435 9.89 12.83 7.19
C ASP A 435 9.64 12.08 5.85
N VAL A 436 9.40 12.83 4.78
CA VAL A 436 9.12 12.25 3.46
C VAL A 436 10.37 11.63 2.82
N GLU A 437 11.56 12.08 3.19
CA GLU A 437 12.85 11.53 2.81
C GLU A 437 13.17 10.21 3.55
N GLY A 438 12.53 9.99 4.69
CA GLY A 438 12.66 8.82 5.55
C GLY A 438 13.61 8.95 6.74
N ASN A 439 14.02 10.16 7.08
CA ASN A 439 14.74 10.45 8.31
C ASN A 439 13.78 10.45 9.50
N ILE A 440 14.25 9.96 10.65
CA ILE A 440 13.54 10.10 11.92
C ILE A 440 14.04 11.37 12.60
N LEU A 441 13.11 12.28 12.89
CA LEU A 441 13.36 13.61 13.43
C LEU A 441 12.55 13.81 14.72
N THR A 442 13.04 14.66 15.61
CA THR A 442 12.27 15.12 16.76
C THR A 442 11.90 16.59 16.57
N THR A 443 10.62 16.92 16.67
CA THR A 443 10.12 18.29 16.59
C THR A 443 9.56 18.70 17.94
N ALA A 444 10.09 19.78 18.52
CA ALA A 444 9.56 20.39 19.74
C ALA A 444 8.35 21.29 19.43
N ASP A 445 7.50 21.51 20.43
CA ASP A 445 6.35 22.41 20.38
C ASP A 445 5.37 22.13 19.22
N PHE A 446 5.19 20.84 18.88
CA PHE A 446 4.37 20.46 17.72
C PHE A 446 2.87 20.69 17.93
N LEU A 447 2.40 20.69 19.18
CA LEU A 447 1.00 20.91 19.55
C LEU A 447 0.80 22.32 20.11
N PRO A 448 -0.15 23.11 19.58
CA PRO A 448 -0.49 24.41 20.16
C PRO A 448 -1.18 24.24 21.52
N LEU A 449 -0.61 24.83 22.57
CA LEU A 449 -1.10 24.77 23.95
C LEU A 449 -1.91 26.01 24.36
N ASP A 450 -1.77 27.11 23.63
CA ASP A 450 -2.38 28.42 23.87
C ASP A 450 -3.77 28.60 23.25
N ARG A 451 -4.19 27.67 22.39
CA ARG A 451 -5.50 27.70 21.71
C ARG A 451 -6.02 26.29 21.40
N PRO A 452 -7.31 26.15 21.05
CA PRO A 452 -7.83 24.90 20.52
C PRO A 452 -7.00 24.36 19.35
N ALA A 453 -6.84 23.03 19.30
CA ALA A 453 -6.18 22.35 18.18
C ALA A 453 -7.20 21.59 17.34
N ARG A 454 -6.97 21.52 16.03
CA ARG A 454 -7.72 20.68 15.10
C ARG A 454 -6.76 19.84 14.27
N ILE A 455 -6.83 18.53 14.43
CA ILE A 455 -5.80 17.58 13.96
C ILE A 455 -6.46 16.57 13.02
N GLY A 456 -5.94 16.46 11.80
CA GLY A 456 -6.31 15.36 10.90
C GLY A 456 -5.65 14.05 11.35
N VAL A 457 -6.35 12.94 11.27
CA VAL A 457 -5.86 11.63 11.70
C VAL A 457 -6.07 10.62 10.58
N THR A 458 -5.01 9.92 10.21
CA THR A 458 -5.07 8.77 9.31
C THR A 458 -4.08 7.71 9.76
N SER A 459 -4.14 6.53 9.14
CA SER A 459 -3.20 5.46 9.44
C SER A 459 -2.98 4.53 8.26
N GLY A 460 -1.82 3.88 8.27
CA GLY A 460 -1.43 2.92 7.26
C GLY A 460 -2.30 1.67 7.23
N ALA A 461 -2.27 0.96 6.10
CA ALA A 461 -2.99 -0.31 5.89
C ALA A 461 -2.60 -1.45 6.86
N SER A 462 -1.50 -1.30 7.59
CA SER A 462 -0.98 -2.23 8.59
C SER A 462 -1.16 -1.74 10.04
N THR A 463 -1.91 -0.66 10.28
CA THR A 463 -2.06 -0.07 11.61
C THR A 463 -3.40 -0.45 12.24
N PRO A 464 -3.43 -1.11 13.42
CA PRO A 464 -4.68 -1.38 14.14
C PRO A 464 -5.26 -0.09 14.75
N ASP A 465 -6.57 -0.11 15.02
CA ASP A 465 -7.27 1.05 15.58
C ASP A 465 -6.82 1.38 17.00
N SER A 466 -6.45 0.36 17.79
CA SER A 466 -5.87 0.54 19.13
C SER A 466 -4.63 1.44 19.12
N VAL A 467 -3.72 1.26 18.16
CA VAL A 467 -2.50 2.09 18.06
C VAL A 467 -2.83 3.54 17.65
N VAL A 468 -3.84 3.73 16.79
CA VAL A 468 -4.34 5.08 16.48
C VAL A 468 -4.88 5.74 17.74
N GLN A 469 -5.72 5.03 18.49
CA GLN A 469 -6.30 5.51 19.75
C GLN A 469 -5.22 5.92 20.76
N GLU A 470 -4.22 5.08 20.98
CA GLU A 470 -3.12 5.37 21.92
C GLU A 470 -2.40 6.68 21.55
N CYS A 471 -2.18 6.95 20.25
CA CYS A 471 -1.61 8.22 19.79
C CYS A 471 -2.52 9.43 20.11
N LEU A 472 -3.84 9.29 19.93
CA LEU A 472 -4.79 10.36 20.24
C LEU A 472 -4.86 10.64 21.75
N GLU A 473 -4.78 9.58 22.57
CA GLU A 473 -4.72 9.68 24.02
C GLU A 473 -3.43 10.37 24.48
N ALA A 474 -2.28 10.06 23.88
CA ALA A 474 -1.02 10.74 24.16
C ALA A 474 -1.09 12.25 23.88
N ILE A 475 -1.64 12.66 22.72
CA ILE A 475 -1.86 14.08 22.39
C ILE A 475 -2.82 14.75 23.39
N THR A 476 -3.91 14.04 23.73
CA THR A 476 -4.90 14.53 24.70
C THR A 476 -4.27 14.75 26.08
N LEU A 477 -3.36 13.87 26.49
CA LEU A 477 -2.67 13.96 27.76
C LEU A 477 -1.77 15.19 27.85
N ILE A 478 -0.98 15.50 26.79
CA ILE A 478 -0.14 16.71 26.74
C ILE A 478 -1.00 17.96 27.00
N LYS A 479 -2.11 18.08 26.27
CA LYS A 479 -3.01 19.23 26.36
C LYS A 479 -3.72 19.31 27.71
N LYS A 480 -4.08 18.18 28.31
CA LYS A 480 -4.69 18.10 29.65
C LYS A 480 -3.73 18.52 30.76
N LEU A 481 -2.45 18.18 30.63
CA LEU A 481 -1.41 18.51 31.61
C LEU A 481 -0.82 19.91 31.41
N SER A 482 -1.13 20.57 30.30
CA SER A 482 -0.65 21.92 29.99
C SER A 482 -1.18 22.92 31.04
N PRO A 483 -0.31 23.76 31.63
CA PRO A 483 -0.73 24.77 32.60
C PRO A 483 -1.72 25.74 31.95
N ASP A 484 -2.66 26.28 32.73
CA ASP A 484 -3.55 27.33 32.24
C ASP A 484 -2.69 28.54 31.87
N LEU A 485 -2.55 28.79 30.56
CA LEU A 485 -1.98 30.03 30.05
C LEU A 485 -2.98 31.13 30.38
N VAL A 486 -2.83 31.71 31.58
CA VAL A 486 -3.52 32.95 31.95
C VAL A 486 -3.17 33.98 30.87
N PRO A 487 -4.14 34.65 30.24
CA PRO A 487 -3.82 35.74 29.33
C PRO A 487 -3.03 36.77 30.13
N SER A 488 -1.72 36.85 29.90
CA SER A 488 -0.89 37.86 30.53
C SER A 488 -1.44 39.20 30.05
N GLY A 489 -2.07 39.94 30.96
CA GLY A 489 -2.50 41.30 30.72
C GLY A 489 -1.35 42.10 30.12
N ALA A 490 -1.69 42.89 29.10
CA ALA A 490 -0.86 43.86 28.40
C ALA A 490 0.46 44.20 29.11
N SER A 491 1.57 43.74 28.53
CA SER A 491 2.86 44.42 28.64
C SER A 491 3.40 44.61 27.24
N ASP A 492 3.45 45.87 26.81
CA ASP A 492 4.06 46.31 25.55
C ASP A 492 5.50 45.77 25.40
N GLY A 493 5.76 45.05 24.30
CA GLY A 493 7.08 44.50 23.92
C GLY A 493 7.01 43.80 22.56
N PRO A 494 8.09 43.78 21.75
CA PRO A 494 8.05 44.28 20.38
C PRO A 494 7.49 43.29 19.33
N ALA A 495 7.07 43.90 18.22
CA ALA A 495 6.42 43.33 17.03
C ALA A 495 6.93 41.95 16.54
N PRO A 496 6.07 41.16 15.86
CA PRO A 496 6.41 39.83 15.38
C PRO A 496 7.59 39.86 14.40
N MET A 497 8.52 38.91 14.58
CA MET A 497 9.60 38.63 13.65
C MET A 497 9.01 38.22 12.30
N VAL A 498 9.13 39.12 11.33
CA VAL A 498 8.98 38.83 9.90
C VAL A 498 10.00 37.75 9.54
N GLY A 499 9.53 36.68 8.91
CA GLY A 499 10.33 35.53 8.52
C GLY A 499 11.62 35.92 7.78
N ALA A 500 12.69 35.20 8.09
CA ALA A 500 13.89 35.22 7.29
C ALA A 500 13.54 34.79 5.84
N PRO A 501 14.03 35.49 4.82
CA PRO A 501 13.83 35.08 3.44
C PRO A 501 14.56 33.75 3.18
N PRO A 502 14.07 32.92 2.24
CA PRO A 502 14.80 31.73 1.82
C PRO A 502 16.15 32.12 1.21
N PRO A 503 17.19 31.27 1.31
CA PRO A 503 18.47 31.53 0.67
C PRO A 503 18.26 31.62 -0.85
N ALA A 504 18.78 32.70 -1.43
CA ALA A 504 18.73 32.96 -2.85
C ALA A 504 19.54 31.91 -3.63
N GLY A 505 18.90 31.28 -4.61
CA GLY A 505 19.62 30.52 -5.64
C GLY A 505 18.81 29.40 -6.27
N PHE A 506 17.90 29.72 -7.19
CA PHE A 506 17.82 29.07 -8.50
C PHE A 506 16.84 29.86 -9.39
N VAL A 507 17.36 30.47 -10.44
CA VAL A 507 16.59 31.22 -11.44
C VAL A 507 15.99 30.21 -12.42
N TRP A 508 14.67 30.17 -12.51
CA TRP A 508 13.98 29.61 -13.67
C TRP A 508 13.99 30.68 -14.76
N ALA A 509 14.75 30.45 -15.84
CA ALA A 509 14.62 31.22 -17.06
C ALA A 509 13.36 30.72 -17.79
N ASP A 510 12.28 31.49 -17.65
CA ASP A 510 11.13 31.47 -18.54
C ASP A 510 11.41 32.52 -19.64
N GLU A 511 11.74 32.06 -20.84
CA GLU A 511 11.63 32.88 -22.05
C GLU A 511 10.34 32.48 -22.77
N SER A 512 9.36 33.36 -22.67
CA SER A 512 8.18 33.37 -23.51
C SER A 512 8.49 34.08 -24.83
N VAL A 513 8.07 33.43 -25.91
CA VAL A 513 7.35 33.99 -27.06
C VAL A 513 7.82 35.37 -27.57
N SER A 514 8.50 35.33 -28.73
CA SER A 514 8.13 36.14 -29.90
C SER A 514 8.29 35.32 -31.16
#